data_AF-A0A159Z0B6-F1
#
_entry.id   AF-A0A159Z0B6-F1
#
_cell.length_a   1.000
_cell.length_b   1.000
_cell.length_c   1.000
_cell.angle_alpha   90.00
_cell.angle_beta   90.00
_cell.angle_gamma   90.00
#
_symmetry.space_group_name_H-M   'P 1'
#
loop_
_entity.id
_entity.type
_entity.pdbx_description
1 polymer ?
#
loop_
_entity_poly.entity_id
_entity_poly.type
_entity_poly.pdbx_seq_one_letter_code
_entity_poly.pdbx_strand_id
1 'polypeptide(L)'
;MNTGFPEELVTLILGSRRPILFVEGTQDSLDYAIYRACYPEWTVVPKSSCSEVIHSVVSMRANSSLTRVTCSGIVDGDDYSDEDAVYFEGLGIKIIPVSEIENLIALPVVCSAIAESDGFTGADLQKKLDGVSNGIFGLLDSDERIDKVVARHCQRRIDRMLKQLDFSGSTSSDELIRDYNTRTANLDIPGIVETRTREIKAAIEQKDLAALLRYYDNKKGITATLASVLKGTRRENFESWVIRVLAANSSSGIANAVKSVLPVIEPR
;
A
#
# COMPACT_ATOMS: atom_id res chain seq x y z
N MET A 1 -30.99 -13.91 3.08
CA MET A 1 -29.80 -14.09 2.22
C MET A 1 -28.61 -13.64 3.03
N ASN A 2 -27.69 -14.54 3.37
CA ASN A 2 -26.48 -14.14 4.08
C ASN A 2 -25.44 -13.75 3.02
N THR A 3 -25.37 -12.47 2.68
CA THR A 3 -24.49 -11.93 1.62
C THR A 3 -23.01 -11.86 2.03
N GLY A 4 -22.67 -12.30 3.25
CA GLY A 4 -21.31 -12.22 3.78
C GLY A 4 -20.87 -10.82 4.20
N PHE A 5 -21.77 -9.82 4.13
CA PHE A 5 -21.48 -8.43 4.49
C PHE A 5 -22.41 -7.93 5.62
N PRO A 6 -21.92 -7.03 6.50
CA PRO A 6 -22.77 -6.31 7.45
C PRO A 6 -23.88 -5.53 6.72
N GLU A 7 -25.05 -5.39 7.35
CA GLU A 7 -26.25 -4.79 6.75
C GLU A 7 -26.03 -3.33 6.30
N GLU A 8 -25.26 -2.55 7.06
CA GLU A 8 -24.86 -1.19 6.69
C GLU A 8 -24.05 -1.14 5.39
N LEU A 9 -23.13 -2.09 5.22
CA LEU A 9 -22.32 -2.20 4.02
C LEU A 9 -23.16 -2.69 2.83
N VAL A 10 -24.10 -3.61 3.04
CA VAL A 10 -25.05 -4.02 2.00
C VAL A 10 -25.87 -2.82 1.54
N THR A 11 -26.35 -2.00 2.48
CA THR A 11 -27.12 -0.79 2.16
C THR A 11 -26.29 0.21 1.36
N LEU A 12 -25.03 0.44 1.74
CA LEU A 12 -24.10 1.29 1.01
C LEU A 12 -23.86 0.77 -0.43
N ILE A 13 -23.62 -0.53 -0.57
CA ILE A 13 -23.33 -1.16 -1.87
C ILE A 13 -24.55 -1.08 -2.78
N LEU A 14 -25.73 -1.49 -2.30
CA LEU A 14 -26.96 -1.49 -3.11
C LEU A 14 -27.45 -0.08 -3.45
N GLY A 15 -27.17 0.89 -2.58
CA GLY A 15 -27.48 2.31 -2.83
C GLY A 15 -26.45 3.04 -3.71
N SER A 16 -25.27 2.45 -3.92
CA SER A 16 -24.18 3.10 -4.66
C SER A 16 -24.50 3.21 -6.14
N ARG A 17 -24.34 4.42 -6.69
CA ARG A 17 -24.40 4.67 -8.14
C ARG A 17 -23.03 4.58 -8.81
N ARG A 18 -21.97 4.39 -8.01
CA ARG A 18 -20.58 4.28 -8.42
C ARG A 18 -20.08 2.85 -8.17
N PRO A 19 -19.09 2.38 -8.92
CA PRO A 19 -18.41 1.12 -8.61
C PRO A 19 -17.78 1.16 -7.21
N ILE A 20 -17.68 0.01 -6.55
CA ILE A 20 -17.10 -0.11 -5.22
C ILE A 20 -15.60 -0.37 -5.32
N LEU A 21 -14.80 0.41 -4.59
CA LEU A 21 -13.37 0.19 -4.44
C LEU A 21 -13.09 -0.27 -3.01
N PHE A 22 -12.78 -1.55 -2.82
CA PHE A 22 -12.33 -2.06 -1.54
C PHE A 22 -10.84 -1.75 -1.35
N VAL A 23 -10.49 -1.13 -0.23
CA VAL A 23 -9.10 -0.72 0.06
C VAL A 23 -8.67 -1.18 1.44
N GLU A 24 -7.39 -1.48 1.62
CA GLU A 24 -6.82 -1.70 2.94
C GLU A 24 -6.77 -0.38 3.73
N GLY A 25 -7.07 -0.44 5.03
CA GLY A 25 -6.98 0.69 5.95
C GLY A 25 -8.22 0.90 6.82
N THR A 26 -8.32 2.09 7.43
CA THR A 26 -9.44 2.47 8.31
C THR A 26 -10.07 3.79 7.85
N GLN A 27 -11.30 4.06 8.26
CA GLN A 27 -12.08 5.19 7.74
C GLN A 27 -11.54 6.57 8.16
N ASP A 28 -10.78 6.64 9.27
CA ASP A 28 -10.24 7.88 9.83
C ASP A 28 -8.74 8.10 9.51
N SER A 29 -8.15 7.31 8.60
CA SER A 29 -6.73 7.41 8.27
C SER A 29 -6.46 8.33 7.06
N LEU A 30 -5.19 8.78 6.96
CA LEU A 30 -4.67 9.48 5.77
C LEU A 30 -4.91 8.65 4.50
N ASP A 31 -4.86 7.33 4.60
CA ASP A 31 -5.12 6.34 3.55
C ASP A 31 -6.48 6.59 2.90
N TYR A 32 -7.53 6.68 3.74
CA TYR A 32 -8.89 6.89 3.26
C TYR A 32 -9.02 8.23 2.53
N ALA A 33 -8.36 9.28 3.03
CA ALA A 33 -8.32 10.58 2.37
C ALA A 33 -7.61 10.52 1.01
N ILE A 34 -6.50 9.79 0.90
CA ILE A 34 -5.77 9.56 -0.36
C ILE A 34 -6.67 8.84 -1.37
N TYR A 35 -7.26 7.71 -0.99
CA TYR A 35 -8.12 6.94 -1.88
C TYR A 35 -9.35 7.74 -2.35
N ARG A 36 -10.03 8.42 -1.43
CA ARG A 36 -11.19 9.27 -1.74
C ARG A 36 -10.85 10.40 -2.72
N ALA A 37 -9.68 11.02 -2.58
CA ALA A 37 -9.25 12.10 -3.44
C ALA A 37 -8.83 11.62 -4.83
N CYS A 38 -8.18 10.46 -4.92
CA CYS A 38 -7.61 9.96 -6.18
C CYS A 38 -8.62 9.17 -7.03
N TYR A 39 -9.63 8.58 -6.39
CA TYR A 39 -10.68 7.77 -7.02
C TYR A 39 -12.09 8.36 -6.79
N PRO A 40 -12.36 9.62 -7.17
CA PRO A 40 -13.64 10.30 -6.91
C PRO A 40 -14.83 9.64 -7.63
N GLU A 41 -14.57 8.87 -8.70
CA GLU A 41 -15.55 8.09 -9.44
C GLU A 41 -15.94 6.78 -8.77
N TRP A 42 -15.31 6.42 -7.65
CA TRP A 42 -15.57 5.20 -6.88
C TRP A 42 -16.24 5.49 -5.54
N THR A 43 -16.97 4.50 -5.02
CA THR A 43 -17.32 4.43 -3.60
C THR A 43 -16.24 3.64 -2.88
N VAL A 44 -15.37 4.34 -2.16
CA VAL A 44 -14.25 3.74 -1.41
C VAL A 44 -14.76 3.12 -0.11
N VAL A 45 -14.48 1.83 0.09
CA VAL A 45 -14.84 1.05 1.27
C VAL A 45 -13.57 0.46 1.91
N PRO A 46 -13.15 0.96 3.09
CA PRO A 46 -11.98 0.42 3.78
C PRO A 46 -12.24 -0.98 4.35
N LYS A 47 -11.17 -1.77 4.46
CA LYS A 47 -11.12 -3.12 5.00
C LYS A 47 -9.90 -3.26 5.89
N SER A 48 -10.02 -4.03 6.97
CA SER A 48 -8.99 -4.07 8.02
C SER A 48 -7.73 -4.84 7.62
N SER A 49 -7.77 -5.57 6.50
CA SER A 49 -6.63 -6.31 5.98
C SER A 49 -6.76 -6.61 4.48
N CYS A 50 -5.64 -6.90 3.82
CA CYS A 50 -5.58 -7.47 2.48
C CYS A 50 -6.52 -8.69 2.31
N SER A 51 -6.56 -9.63 3.27
CA SER A 51 -7.47 -10.79 3.21
C SER A 51 -8.95 -10.39 3.16
N GLU A 52 -9.35 -9.34 3.88
CA GLU A 52 -10.72 -8.82 3.82
C GLU A 52 -11.02 -8.09 2.51
N VAL A 53 -10.04 -7.41 1.91
CA VAL A 53 -10.17 -6.83 0.56
C VAL A 53 -10.44 -7.94 -0.45
N ILE A 54 -9.60 -8.98 -0.46
CA ILE A 54 -9.74 -10.16 -1.33
C ILE A 54 -11.12 -10.79 -1.15
N HIS A 55 -11.48 -11.10 0.09
CA HIS A 55 -12.77 -11.71 0.40
C HIS A 55 -13.93 -10.85 -0.09
N SER A 56 -13.88 -9.53 0.12
CA SER A 56 -14.94 -8.63 -0.30
C SER A 56 -15.09 -8.56 -1.81
N VAL A 57 -13.98 -8.50 -2.56
CA VAL A 57 -14.00 -8.50 -4.02
C VAL A 57 -14.56 -9.82 -4.56
N VAL A 58 -14.05 -10.95 -4.08
CA VAL A 58 -14.48 -12.30 -4.52
C VAL A 58 -15.96 -12.52 -4.20
N SER A 59 -16.39 -12.25 -2.96
CA SER A 59 -17.77 -12.44 -2.52
C SER A 59 -18.73 -11.55 -3.31
N MET A 60 -18.40 -10.29 -3.55
CA MET A 60 -19.28 -9.38 -4.29
C MET A 60 -19.42 -9.81 -5.76
N ARG A 61 -18.33 -10.22 -6.42
CA ARG A 61 -18.39 -10.68 -7.82
C ARG A 61 -19.09 -12.01 -7.99
N ALA A 62 -18.93 -12.94 -7.04
CA ALA A 62 -19.70 -14.18 -7.01
C ALA A 62 -21.21 -13.93 -6.91
N ASN A 63 -21.61 -12.78 -6.36
CA ASN A 63 -22.99 -12.33 -6.21
C ASN A 63 -23.40 -11.23 -7.22
N SER A 64 -22.69 -11.12 -8.35
CA SER A 64 -22.97 -10.14 -9.42
C SER A 64 -24.37 -10.25 -10.03
N SER A 65 -25.06 -11.38 -9.88
CA SER A 65 -26.46 -11.53 -10.28
C SER A 65 -27.44 -10.74 -9.38
N LEU A 66 -27.02 -10.38 -8.17
CA LEU A 66 -27.85 -9.70 -7.17
C LEU A 66 -27.71 -8.17 -7.22
N THR A 67 -26.71 -7.65 -7.91
CA THR A 67 -26.43 -6.20 -8.00
C THR A 67 -25.80 -5.84 -9.33
N ARG A 68 -26.13 -4.66 -9.86
CA ARG A 68 -25.46 -4.10 -11.06
C ARG A 68 -24.16 -3.39 -10.72
N VAL A 69 -23.81 -3.29 -9.45
CA VAL A 69 -22.63 -2.57 -8.98
C VAL A 69 -21.40 -3.46 -9.17
N THR A 70 -20.43 -2.96 -9.92
CA THR A 70 -19.11 -3.59 -10.12
C THR A 70 -18.16 -3.25 -8.97
N CYS A 71 -17.10 -4.04 -8.79
CA CYS A 71 -16.11 -3.76 -7.74
C CYS A 71 -14.69 -4.15 -8.13
N SER A 72 -13.73 -3.50 -7.48
CA SER A 72 -12.30 -3.81 -7.57
C SER A 72 -11.63 -3.56 -6.22
N GLY A 73 -10.38 -4.01 -6.07
CA GLY A 73 -9.62 -3.89 -4.82
C GLY A 73 -8.28 -3.16 -4.99
N ILE A 74 -7.79 -2.54 -3.93
CA ILE A 74 -6.39 -2.12 -3.79
C ILE A 74 -5.84 -2.61 -2.44
N VAL A 75 -4.62 -3.14 -2.46
CA VAL A 75 -3.87 -3.57 -1.27
C VAL A 75 -2.51 -2.89 -1.22
N ASP A 76 -1.93 -2.83 -0.03
CA ASP A 76 -0.62 -2.21 0.20
C ASP A 76 0.51 -2.95 -0.53
N GLY A 77 1.61 -2.27 -0.87
CA GLY A 77 2.68 -2.76 -1.77
C GLY A 77 3.64 -3.74 -1.13
N ASP A 78 3.12 -4.55 -0.24
CA ASP A 78 3.85 -5.61 0.43
C ASP A 78 4.62 -6.55 -0.52
N ASP A 79 5.44 -7.42 0.05
CA ASP A 79 6.37 -8.29 -0.69
C ASP A 79 5.74 -9.45 -1.45
N TYR A 80 4.82 -9.11 -2.34
CA TYR A 80 4.16 -10.04 -3.23
C TYR A 80 5.15 -10.54 -4.28
N SER A 81 5.10 -11.85 -4.50
CA SER A 81 5.76 -12.47 -5.64
C SER A 81 5.12 -12.01 -6.96
N ASP A 82 5.79 -12.27 -8.07
CA ASP A 82 5.18 -12.06 -9.40
C ASP A 82 3.92 -12.92 -9.57
N GLU A 83 3.89 -14.11 -8.96
CA GLU A 83 2.70 -14.97 -8.94
C GLU A 83 1.54 -14.35 -8.16
N ASP A 84 1.80 -13.76 -6.99
CA ASP A 84 0.81 -13.02 -6.22
C ASP A 84 0.26 -11.84 -7.03
N ALA A 85 1.12 -11.10 -7.73
CA ALA A 85 0.71 -9.98 -8.58
C ALA A 85 -0.24 -10.43 -9.71
N VAL A 86 0.08 -11.53 -10.38
CA VAL A 86 -0.80 -12.13 -11.41
C VAL A 86 -2.11 -12.61 -10.80
N TYR A 87 -2.07 -13.23 -9.63
CA TYR A 87 -3.27 -13.68 -8.92
C TYR A 87 -4.19 -12.51 -8.56
N PHE A 88 -3.65 -11.44 -7.97
CA PHE A 88 -4.41 -10.24 -7.65
C PHE A 88 -4.99 -9.58 -8.91
N GLU A 89 -4.21 -9.48 -9.98
CA GLU A 89 -4.68 -8.95 -11.26
C GLU A 89 -5.87 -9.75 -11.80
N GLY A 90 -5.80 -11.09 -11.72
CA GLY A 90 -6.90 -12.00 -12.07
C GLY A 90 -8.16 -11.72 -11.25
N LEU A 91 -7.99 -11.41 -9.96
CA LEU A 91 -9.06 -10.98 -9.07
C LEU A 91 -9.45 -9.50 -9.23
N GLY A 92 -8.86 -8.74 -10.15
CA GLY A 92 -9.11 -7.30 -10.28
C GLY A 92 -8.80 -6.52 -9.00
N ILE A 93 -7.71 -6.92 -8.33
CA ILE A 93 -7.11 -6.28 -7.18
C ILE A 93 -5.76 -5.75 -7.65
N LYS A 94 -5.47 -4.48 -7.35
CA LYS A 94 -4.18 -3.86 -7.65
C LYS A 94 -3.35 -3.71 -6.39
N ILE A 95 -2.04 -3.67 -6.58
CA ILE A 95 -1.05 -3.47 -5.53
C ILE A 95 -0.47 -2.08 -5.73
N ILE A 96 -0.34 -1.29 -4.67
CA ILE A 96 0.33 0.03 -4.75
C ILE A 96 1.85 -0.16 -4.91
N PRO A 97 2.57 0.80 -5.52
CA PRO A 97 4.00 0.64 -5.81
C PRO A 97 4.92 0.95 -4.60
N VAL A 98 4.38 1.04 -3.39
CA VAL A 98 5.12 1.40 -2.15
C VAL A 98 4.64 0.54 -0.99
N SER A 99 5.46 0.36 0.04
CA SER A 99 5.11 -0.54 1.16
C SER A 99 3.81 -0.17 1.88
N GLU A 100 3.49 1.11 1.99
CA GLU A 100 2.31 1.65 2.66
C GLU A 100 1.80 2.85 1.87
N ILE A 101 0.49 3.05 1.76
CA ILE A 101 -0.13 4.10 0.94
C ILE A 101 0.40 5.52 1.22
N GLU A 102 0.76 5.84 2.45
CA GLU A 102 1.27 7.15 2.84
C GLU A 102 2.69 7.40 2.30
N ASN A 103 3.44 6.35 1.99
CA ASN A 103 4.75 6.46 1.34
C ASN A 103 4.64 7.07 -0.06
N LEU A 104 3.46 7.06 -0.68
CA LEU A 104 3.25 7.78 -1.95
C LEU A 104 3.57 9.28 -1.82
N ILE A 105 3.33 9.88 -0.65
CA ILE A 105 3.63 11.30 -0.41
C ILE A 105 5.14 11.57 -0.45
N ALA A 106 5.96 10.56 -0.17
CA ALA A 106 7.41 10.65 -0.23
C ALA A 106 7.99 10.46 -1.65
N LEU A 107 7.18 10.05 -2.63
CA LEU A 107 7.67 9.88 -4.00
C LEU A 107 8.09 11.23 -4.61
N PRO A 108 9.18 11.28 -5.41
CA PRO A 108 9.72 12.53 -5.94
C PRO A 108 8.69 13.42 -6.66
N VAL A 109 7.80 12.82 -7.45
CA VAL A 109 6.75 13.55 -8.19
C VAL A 109 5.75 14.22 -7.24
N VAL A 110 5.41 13.59 -6.12
CA VAL A 110 4.48 14.16 -5.13
C VAL A 110 5.18 15.22 -4.29
N CYS A 111 6.41 14.96 -3.85
CA CYS A 111 7.25 15.95 -3.17
C CYS A 111 7.43 17.22 -4.03
N SER A 112 7.61 17.05 -5.34
CA SER A 112 7.74 18.16 -6.28
C SER A 112 6.47 19.00 -6.30
N ALA A 113 5.31 18.37 -6.49
CA ALA A 113 4.02 19.07 -6.52
C ALA A 113 3.72 19.81 -5.19
N ILE A 114 4.12 19.23 -4.05
CA ILE A 114 3.99 19.87 -2.74
C ILE A 114 4.89 21.11 -2.64
N ALA A 115 6.17 21.00 -3.01
CA ALA A 115 7.10 22.12 -2.96
C ALA A 115 6.71 23.23 -3.95
N GLU A 116 6.31 22.88 -5.17
CA GLU A 116 5.83 23.84 -6.18
C GLU A 116 4.57 24.57 -5.71
N SER A 117 3.68 23.92 -4.94
CA SER A 117 2.51 24.57 -4.36
C SER A 117 2.85 25.69 -3.38
N ASP A 118 4.06 25.69 -2.81
CA ASP A 118 4.59 26.76 -1.96
C ASP A 118 5.49 27.75 -2.74
N GLY A 119 5.57 27.61 -4.06
CA GLY A 119 6.33 28.49 -4.94
C GLY A 119 7.81 28.13 -5.11
N PHE A 120 8.27 26.97 -4.61
CA PHE A 120 9.64 26.51 -4.86
C PHE A 120 9.80 26.06 -6.33
N THR A 121 10.85 26.54 -7.00
CA THR A 121 11.16 26.19 -8.39
C THR A 121 12.67 26.07 -8.60
N GLY A 122 13.09 25.51 -9.73
CA GLY A 122 14.50 25.43 -10.14
C GLY A 122 15.41 24.82 -9.07
N ALA A 123 16.51 25.51 -8.75
CA ALA A 123 17.50 25.02 -7.78
C ALA A 123 16.94 24.85 -6.36
N ASP A 124 15.96 25.67 -5.95
CA ASP A 124 15.38 25.57 -4.60
C ASP A 124 14.40 24.41 -4.48
N LEU A 125 13.68 24.09 -5.57
CA LEU A 125 12.91 22.85 -5.68
C LEU A 125 13.84 21.64 -5.55
N GLN A 126 14.96 21.62 -6.29
CA GLN A 126 15.91 20.51 -6.21
C GLN A 126 16.47 20.34 -4.80
N LYS A 127 16.83 21.43 -4.10
CA LYS A 127 17.28 21.37 -2.70
C LYS A 127 16.23 20.75 -1.77
N LYS A 128 14.93 21.02 -1.98
CA LYS A 128 13.85 20.40 -1.21
C LYS A 128 13.79 18.89 -1.46
N LEU A 129 13.84 18.47 -2.73
CA LEU A 129 13.82 17.06 -3.11
C LEU A 129 15.04 16.30 -2.58
N ASP A 130 16.23 16.88 -2.72
CA ASP A 130 17.47 16.32 -2.16
C ASP A 130 17.39 16.24 -0.64
N GLY A 131 16.83 17.26 0.02
CA GLY A 131 16.60 17.27 1.46
C GLY A 131 15.68 16.14 1.93
N VAL A 132 14.60 15.86 1.20
CA VAL A 132 13.69 14.73 1.48
C VAL A 132 14.44 13.42 1.30
N SER A 133 15.10 13.24 0.15
CA SER A 133 15.82 12.01 -0.17
C SER A 133 16.91 11.71 0.85
N ASN A 134 17.78 12.69 1.14
CA ASN A 134 18.85 12.55 2.13
C ASN A 134 18.29 12.32 3.54
N GLY A 135 17.19 12.99 3.91
CA GLY A 135 16.55 12.80 5.19
C GLY A 135 15.98 11.39 5.37
N ILE A 136 15.36 10.82 4.33
CA ILE A 136 14.81 9.45 4.37
C ILE A 136 15.94 8.41 4.38
N PHE A 137 16.96 8.55 3.52
CA PHE A 137 18.12 7.65 3.54
C PHE A 137 18.89 7.73 4.86
N GLY A 138 18.96 8.91 5.47
CA GLY A 138 19.57 9.11 6.80
C GLY A 138 18.88 8.35 7.94
N LEU A 139 17.63 7.90 7.75
CA LEU A 139 16.96 7.02 8.71
C LEU A 139 17.53 5.58 8.70
N LEU A 140 18.38 5.26 7.71
CA LEU A 140 19.04 3.97 7.49
C LEU A 140 20.56 4.11 7.50
N ASP A 141 21.10 5.01 8.33
CA ASP A 141 22.53 5.32 8.46
C ASP A 141 23.41 4.20 9.07
N SER A 142 22.84 3.04 9.41
CA SER A 142 23.57 1.92 9.98
C SER A 142 23.03 0.58 9.52
N ASP A 143 23.91 -0.42 9.44
CA ASP A 143 23.53 -1.80 9.11
C ASP A 143 22.49 -2.35 10.11
N GLU A 144 22.53 -1.94 11.39
CA GLU A 144 21.53 -2.37 12.39
C GLU A 144 20.13 -1.83 12.06
N ARG A 145 20.02 -0.59 11.55
CA ARG A 145 18.73 -0.03 11.15
C ARG A 145 18.20 -0.68 9.88
N ILE A 146 19.09 -1.00 8.94
CA ILE A 146 18.75 -1.76 7.73
C ILE A 146 18.25 -3.16 8.13
N ASP A 147 18.99 -3.86 9.00
CA ASP A 147 18.63 -5.20 9.48
C ASP A 147 17.25 -5.22 10.17
N LYS A 148 16.91 -4.19 10.96
CA LYS A 148 15.56 -4.07 11.55
C LYS A 148 14.46 -3.97 10.49
N VAL A 149 14.70 -3.27 9.39
CA VAL A 149 13.72 -3.20 8.27
C VAL A 149 13.62 -4.56 7.59
N VAL A 150 14.76 -5.18 7.28
CA VAL A 150 14.81 -6.52 6.66
C VAL A 150 14.09 -7.54 7.54
N ALA A 151 14.32 -7.55 8.85
CA ALA A 151 13.69 -8.46 9.79
C ALA A 151 12.17 -8.29 9.84
N ARG A 152 11.66 -7.05 9.97
CA ARG A 152 10.20 -6.77 9.94
C ARG A 152 9.57 -7.22 8.63
N HIS A 153 10.25 -6.96 7.52
CA HIS A 153 9.78 -7.33 6.20
C HIS A 153 9.74 -8.85 6.00
N CYS A 154 10.81 -9.55 6.37
CA CYS A 154 10.88 -11.01 6.33
C CYS A 154 9.82 -11.65 7.24
N GLN A 155 9.60 -11.10 8.44
CA GLN A 155 8.54 -11.56 9.34
C GLN A 155 7.16 -11.44 8.68
N ARG A 156 6.82 -10.27 8.10
CA ARG A 156 5.55 -10.06 7.38
C ARG A 156 5.36 -11.01 6.20
N ARG A 157 6.45 -11.36 5.50
CA ARG A 157 6.42 -12.34 4.40
C ARG A 157 6.14 -13.75 4.92
N ILE A 158 6.88 -14.18 5.94
CA ILE A 158 6.73 -15.50 6.57
C ILE A 158 5.31 -15.66 7.14
N ASP A 159 4.83 -14.70 7.93
CA ASP A 159 3.49 -14.72 8.53
C ASP A 159 2.39 -14.89 7.48
N ARG A 160 2.56 -14.28 6.30
CA ARG A 160 1.61 -14.41 5.20
C ARG A 160 1.66 -15.75 4.51
N MET A 161 2.87 -16.21 4.17
CA MET A 161 3.03 -17.55 3.58
C MET A 161 2.39 -18.59 4.50
N LEU A 162 2.60 -18.49 5.81
CA LEU A 162 1.98 -19.37 6.79
C LEU A 162 0.45 -19.24 6.86
N LYS A 163 -0.10 -18.02 6.78
CA LYS A 163 -1.56 -17.79 6.76
C LYS A 163 -2.25 -18.35 5.51
N GLN A 164 -1.54 -18.47 4.40
CA GLN A 164 -2.05 -19.05 3.16
C GLN A 164 -2.01 -20.59 3.16
N LEU A 165 -1.33 -21.22 4.14
CA LEU A 165 -1.30 -22.67 4.24
C LEU A 165 -2.65 -23.19 4.73
N ASP A 166 -3.35 -23.89 3.83
CA ASP A 166 -4.58 -24.61 4.13
C ASP A 166 -4.34 -26.13 4.10
N PHE A 167 -4.54 -26.75 5.26
CA PHE A 167 -4.37 -28.19 5.48
C PHE A 167 -5.70 -28.93 5.63
N SER A 168 -6.84 -28.25 5.44
CA SER A 168 -8.18 -28.84 5.60
C SER A 168 -8.48 -30.01 4.66
N GLY A 169 -7.70 -30.16 3.58
CA GLY A 169 -7.81 -31.26 2.62
C GLY A 169 -7.11 -32.56 3.03
N SER A 170 -6.27 -32.57 4.08
CA SER A 170 -5.59 -33.78 4.55
C SER A 170 -6.53 -34.66 5.40
N THR A 171 -6.66 -35.95 5.06
CA THR A 171 -7.63 -36.86 5.71
C THR A 171 -7.00 -37.87 6.66
N SER A 172 -5.66 -37.93 6.71
CA SER A 172 -4.88 -38.77 7.65
C SER A 172 -3.66 -38.03 8.18
N SER A 173 -3.09 -38.54 9.28
CA SER A 173 -1.86 -37.98 9.88
C SER A 173 -0.67 -38.01 8.91
N ASP A 174 -0.53 -39.07 8.12
CA ASP A 174 0.57 -39.21 7.15
C ASP A 174 0.42 -38.21 5.99
N GLU A 175 -0.81 -38.00 5.51
CA GLU A 175 -1.10 -36.97 4.49
C GLU A 175 -0.81 -35.57 5.01
N LEU A 176 -1.20 -35.27 6.25
CA LEU A 176 -0.98 -33.96 6.87
C LEU A 176 0.52 -33.65 7.02
N ILE A 177 1.31 -34.62 7.50
CA ILE A 177 2.78 -34.47 7.62
C ILE A 177 3.41 -34.24 6.24
N ARG A 178 2.95 -34.98 5.22
CA ARG A 178 3.45 -34.81 3.85
C ARG A 178 3.09 -33.45 3.27
N ASP A 179 1.86 -32.98 3.46
CA ASP A 179 1.40 -31.69 2.93
C ASP A 179 2.13 -30.53 3.61
N TYR A 180 2.28 -30.58 4.93
CA TYR A 180 3.09 -29.60 5.69
C TYR A 180 4.53 -29.52 5.18
N ASN A 181 5.21 -30.66 5.08
CA ASN A 181 6.59 -30.70 4.60
C ASN A 181 6.69 -30.18 3.16
N THR A 182 5.75 -30.54 2.29
CA THR A 182 5.76 -30.10 0.89
C THR A 182 5.58 -28.59 0.77
N ARG A 183 4.63 -28.01 1.50
CA ARG A 183 4.32 -26.57 1.44
C ARG A 183 5.37 -25.69 2.11
N THR A 184 6.13 -26.24 3.05
CA THR A 184 7.19 -25.51 3.76
C THR A 184 8.59 -25.76 3.21
N ALA A 185 8.78 -26.80 2.38
CA ALA A 185 10.09 -27.20 1.85
C ALA A 185 10.83 -26.10 1.09
N ASN A 186 10.11 -25.16 0.47
CA ASN A 186 10.69 -24.10 -0.35
C ASN A 186 10.86 -22.76 0.40
N LEU A 187 10.56 -22.70 1.71
CA LEU A 187 10.72 -21.48 2.49
C LEU A 187 12.20 -21.24 2.85
N ASP A 188 12.93 -20.62 1.92
CA ASP A 188 14.33 -20.20 2.14
C ASP A 188 14.39 -18.83 2.85
N ILE A 189 14.33 -18.85 4.19
CA ILE A 189 14.43 -17.64 5.01
C ILE A 189 15.77 -16.91 4.78
N PRO A 190 16.94 -17.59 4.82
CA PRO A 190 18.22 -16.94 4.50
C PRO A 190 18.21 -16.23 3.14
N GLY A 191 17.70 -16.87 2.08
CA GLY A 191 17.62 -16.28 0.75
C GLY A 191 16.69 -15.05 0.68
N ILE A 192 15.57 -15.07 1.40
CA ILE A 192 14.67 -13.91 1.52
C ILE A 192 15.40 -12.74 2.19
N VAL A 193 16.10 -12.99 3.31
CA VAL A 193 16.88 -11.97 4.04
C VAL A 193 17.98 -11.39 3.16
N GLU A 194 18.74 -12.24 2.47
CA GLU A 194 19.83 -11.81 1.59
C GLU A 194 19.30 -10.93 0.44
N THR A 195 18.22 -11.36 -0.21
CA THR A 195 17.64 -10.62 -1.33
C THR A 195 17.13 -9.26 -0.88
N ARG A 196 16.42 -9.17 0.24
CA ARG A 196 15.89 -7.90 0.75
C ARG A 196 16.99 -6.96 1.24
N THR A 197 18.03 -7.50 1.88
CA THR A 197 19.22 -6.72 2.24
C THR A 197 19.87 -6.12 1.01
N ARG A 198 20.03 -6.92 -0.06
CA ARG A 198 20.64 -6.48 -1.32
C ARG A 198 19.86 -5.34 -1.97
N GLU A 199 18.53 -5.48 -2.06
CA GLU A 199 17.67 -4.45 -2.67
C GLU A 199 17.67 -3.14 -1.88
N ILE A 200 17.57 -3.19 -0.55
CA ILE A 200 17.62 -1.98 0.28
C ILE A 200 18.98 -1.29 0.16
N LYS A 201 20.09 -2.05 0.22
CA LYS A 201 21.43 -1.47 0.06
C LYS A 201 21.66 -0.89 -1.34
N ALA A 202 21.18 -1.56 -2.39
CA ALA A 202 21.24 -1.05 -3.76
C ALA A 202 20.44 0.26 -3.91
N ALA A 203 19.24 0.35 -3.35
CA ALA A 203 18.44 1.58 -3.36
C ALA A 203 19.14 2.74 -2.65
N ILE A 204 19.82 2.48 -1.53
CA ILE A 204 20.63 3.48 -0.81
C ILE A 204 21.84 3.93 -1.65
N GLU A 205 22.61 2.99 -2.21
CA GLU A 205 23.80 3.29 -3.01
C GLU A 205 23.47 4.10 -4.26
N GLN A 206 22.39 3.72 -4.95
CA GLN A 206 21.92 4.38 -6.17
C GLN A 206 21.12 5.65 -5.88
N LYS A 207 20.84 5.96 -4.61
CA LYS A 207 19.94 7.04 -4.16
C LYS A 207 18.55 6.96 -4.81
N ASP A 208 18.07 5.73 -5.05
CA ASP A 208 16.74 5.49 -5.59
C ASP A 208 15.70 5.43 -4.47
N LEU A 209 15.12 6.60 -4.19
CA LEU A 209 14.10 6.73 -3.15
C LEU A 209 12.85 5.91 -3.48
N ALA A 210 12.45 5.81 -4.75
CA ALA A 210 11.27 5.07 -5.14
C ALA A 210 11.47 3.56 -4.90
N ALA A 211 12.65 3.02 -5.25
CA ALA A 211 13.00 1.63 -4.95
C ALA A 211 13.01 1.35 -3.45
N LEU A 212 13.52 2.26 -2.62
CA LEU A 212 13.51 2.09 -1.16
C LEU A 212 12.08 2.06 -0.59
N LEU A 213 11.20 2.97 -1.04
CA LEU A 213 9.84 3.11 -0.53
C LEU A 213 8.96 1.88 -0.81
N ARG A 214 9.35 0.99 -1.74
CA ARG A 214 8.72 -0.33 -1.95
C ARG A 214 8.79 -1.24 -0.73
N TYR A 215 9.84 -1.12 0.07
CA TYR A 215 10.12 -2.06 1.17
C TYR A 215 10.16 -1.39 2.55
N TYR A 216 10.09 -0.06 2.59
CA TYR A 216 10.35 0.69 3.82
C TYR A 216 9.07 1.14 4.55
N ASP A 217 8.77 0.48 5.67
CA ASP A 217 7.56 0.66 6.49
C ASP A 217 7.69 1.68 7.64
N ASN A 218 8.58 2.66 7.49
CA ASN A 218 8.82 3.66 8.54
C ASN A 218 7.96 4.91 8.37
N LYS A 219 6.64 4.76 8.30
CA LYS A 219 5.67 5.85 8.17
C LYS A 219 5.99 7.06 9.06
N LYS A 220 6.27 6.83 10.36
CA LYS A 220 6.53 7.93 11.29
C LYS A 220 7.79 8.73 10.93
N GLY A 221 8.89 8.04 10.62
CA GLY A 221 10.14 8.68 10.24
C GLY A 221 10.03 9.40 8.89
N ILE A 222 9.42 8.75 7.90
CA ILE A 222 9.20 9.31 6.57
C ILE A 222 8.35 10.58 6.67
N THR A 223 7.19 10.52 7.30
CA THR A 223 6.29 11.67 7.42
C THR A 223 6.90 12.80 8.25
N ALA A 224 7.70 12.50 9.27
CA ALA A 224 8.43 13.52 10.02
C ALA A 224 9.47 14.24 9.15
N THR A 225 10.20 13.50 8.32
CA THR A 225 11.14 14.08 7.34
C THR A 225 10.40 14.98 6.34
N LEU A 226 9.29 14.51 5.76
CA LEU A 226 8.47 15.31 4.84
C LEU A 226 7.95 16.59 5.49
N ALA A 227 7.42 16.49 6.71
CA ALA A 227 6.90 17.63 7.46
C ALA A 227 7.97 18.70 7.71
N SER A 228 9.16 18.27 8.12
CA SER A 228 10.30 19.16 8.37
C SER A 228 10.81 19.80 7.08
N VAL A 229 11.11 18.99 6.06
CA VAL A 229 11.78 19.46 4.85
C VAL A 229 10.84 20.27 3.96
N LEU A 230 9.62 19.77 3.71
CA LEU A 230 8.70 20.41 2.76
C LEU A 230 7.96 21.59 3.39
N LYS A 231 7.51 21.47 4.64
CA LYS A 231 6.62 22.46 5.28
C LYS A 231 7.19 23.13 6.55
N GLY A 232 8.36 22.72 7.04
CA GLY A 232 8.95 23.28 8.26
C GLY A 232 8.04 23.10 9.49
N THR A 233 7.29 22.00 9.57
CA THR A 233 6.27 21.79 10.60
C THR A 233 6.39 20.42 11.27
N ARG A 234 5.57 20.18 12.29
CA ARG A 234 5.46 18.88 12.97
C ARG A 234 4.68 17.88 12.13
N ARG A 235 4.98 16.59 12.31
CA ARG A 235 4.36 15.48 11.58
C ARG A 235 2.82 15.54 11.59
N GLU A 236 2.21 15.78 12.75
CA GLU A 236 0.76 15.78 12.91
C GLU A 236 0.08 16.93 12.14
N ASN A 237 0.75 18.09 12.09
CA ASN A 237 0.29 19.25 11.32
C ASN A 237 0.39 18.99 9.82
N PHE A 238 1.46 18.32 9.38
CA PHE A 238 1.65 17.93 8.00
C PHE A 238 0.59 16.91 7.55
N GLU A 239 0.37 15.85 8.31
CA GLU A 239 -0.69 14.86 8.02
C GLU A 239 -2.06 15.52 7.90
N SER A 240 -2.41 16.36 8.86
CA SER A 240 -3.68 17.12 8.83
C SER A 240 -3.76 18.06 7.62
N TRP A 241 -2.64 18.67 7.21
CA TRP A 241 -2.59 19.51 6.01
C TRP A 241 -2.76 18.69 4.73
N VAL A 242 -2.09 17.55 4.59
CA VAL A 242 -2.23 16.65 3.43
C VAL A 242 -3.68 16.22 3.28
N ILE A 243 -4.32 15.78 4.36
CA ILE A 243 -5.75 15.38 4.36
C ILE A 243 -6.63 16.52 3.83
N ARG A 244 -6.43 17.75 4.34
CA ARG A 244 -7.22 18.91 3.89
C ARG A 244 -6.99 19.25 2.42
N VAL A 245 -5.74 19.20 1.95
CA VAL A 245 -5.39 19.51 0.56
C VAL A 245 -6.01 18.49 -0.41
N LEU A 246 -5.88 17.21 -0.08
CA LEU A 246 -6.46 16.13 -0.88
C LEU A 246 -7.99 16.18 -0.88
N ALA A 247 -8.62 16.53 0.25
CA ALA A 247 -10.07 16.66 0.34
C ALA A 247 -10.63 17.89 -0.38
N ALA A 248 -9.94 19.04 -0.32
CA ALA A 248 -10.45 20.31 -0.84
C ALA A 248 -10.31 20.44 -2.37
N ASN A 249 -9.28 19.82 -2.96
CA ASN A 249 -8.97 19.98 -4.38
C ASN A 249 -8.52 18.67 -5.01
N SER A 250 -9.46 17.78 -5.34
CA SER A 250 -9.19 16.54 -6.09
C SER A 250 -8.59 16.80 -7.49
N SER A 251 -8.61 18.04 -7.97
CA SER A 251 -7.96 18.49 -9.21
C SER A 251 -6.70 19.35 -8.98
N SER A 252 -6.21 19.47 -7.75
CA SER A 252 -4.94 20.16 -7.47
C SER A 252 -3.76 19.43 -8.09
N GLY A 253 -2.66 20.16 -8.34
CA GLY A 253 -1.39 19.57 -8.79
C GLY A 253 -0.91 18.44 -7.86
N ILE A 254 -1.13 18.56 -6.55
CA ILE A 254 -0.77 17.54 -5.57
C ILE A 254 -1.64 16.29 -5.71
N ALA A 255 -2.97 16.43 -5.77
CA ALA A 255 -3.87 15.28 -5.94
C ALA A 255 -3.60 14.55 -7.27
N ASN A 256 -3.33 15.31 -8.35
CA ASN A 256 -2.96 14.73 -9.65
C ASN A 256 -1.59 14.02 -9.57
N ALA A 257 -0.62 14.56 -8.84
CA ALA A 257 0.67 13.90 -8.64
C ALA A 257 0.51 12.57 -7.88
N VAL A 258 -0.28 12.55 -6.80
CA VAL A 258 -0.59 11.30 -6.06
C VAL A 258 -1.35 10.31 -6.95
N LYS A 259 -2.33 10.79 -7.73
CA LYS A 259 -3.07 9.94 -8.67
C LYS A 259 -2.16 9.33 -9.75
N SER A 260 -1.15 10.07 -10.21
CA SER A 260 -0.23 9.62 -11.26
C SER A 260 0.67 8.44 -10.87
N VAL A 261 0.86 8.23 -9.57
CA VAL A 261 1.65 7.12 -9.01
C VAL A 261 0.79 5.98 -8.47
N LEU A 262 -0.53 6.12 -8.54
CA LEU A 262 -1.48 5.09 -8.14
C LEU A 262 -1.87 4.22 -9.35
N PRO A 263 -2.21 2.95 -9.12
CA PRO A 263 -2.65 2.07 -10.20
C PRO A 263 -3.95 2.56 -10.84
N VAL A 264 -4.08 2.39 -12.16
CA VAL A 264 -5.36 2.59 -12.83
C VAL A 264 -6.28 1.43 -12.47
N ILE A 265 -7.48 1.76 -11.98
CA ILE A 265 -8.49 0.77 -11.58
C ILE A 265 -9.63 0.77 -12.60
N GLU A 266 -10.03 -0.42 -13.01
CA GLU A 266 -11.19 -0.63 -13.87
C GLU A 266 -12.34 -1.25 -13.08
N PRO A 267 -13.59 -0.82 -13.31
CA PRO A 267 -14.77 -1.49 -12.77
C PRO A 267 -14.91 -2.88 -13.40
N ARG A 268 -14.95 -3.93 -12.56
CA ARG A 268 -15.10 -5.32 -12.99
C ARG A 268 -16.27 -6.00 -12.28
#